data_AF-A0A4D4JTB6-F1
#
_entry.id   AF-A0A4D4JTB6-F1
#
_cell.length_a   1.000
_cell.length_b   1.000
_cell.length_c   1.000
_cell.angle_alpha   90.00
_cell.angle_beta   90.00
_cell.angle_gamma   90.00
#
_symmetry.space_group_name_H-M   'P 1'
#
loop_
_entity.id
_entity.type
_entity.pdbx_description
1 polymer ?
#
loop_
_entity_poly.entity_id
_entity_poly.type
_entity_poly.pdbx_seq_one_letter_code
_entity_poly.pdbx_strand_id
1 'polypeptide(L)'
;MPLAEAMAPGVAKAIEEFRPDVVIADQQAVAGGLVAERLGVRWATSATTSAEFTGALDGLPKIDAWLDGQMNEVRGRIGDPESAADPRFSPDLVLAFTTEELAGRPARAGDRIRYVGPSIAERPATTDFPWEWLDPARLAVLVTLGTANTDAGARFLTECREAVRARAGRFQTVIVDPEGVLTPDTPDTPDTPDSSNTPDSSNTQGIRETSSTPDDKDVLVCRYVPQLPLLERVSAVVCHAGHNTVCETLWHGVPLVVAPIRDDQPVVAAQVVDAGAGVRVRFGRARAAGLGEALDTVLYEPGYRIAAERVGASFRAAGGAVAAAGHLEALAAKTGGHATPTPEGDR
;
A
#
# COMPACT_ATOMS: atom_id res chain seq x y z
N MET A 1 5.93 9.43 18.08
CA MET A 1 5.04 9.94 19.15
C MET A 1 4.98 11.46 19.26
N PRO A 2 6.05 12.25 19.08
CA PRO A 2 5.96 13.72 19.08
C PRO A 2 4.91 14.27 18.09
N LEU A 3 4.69 13.56 16.97
CA LEU A 3 3.66 13.90 16.00
C LEU A 3 2.24 13.83 16.58
N ALA A 4 1.92 12.82 17.40
CA ALA A 4 0.58 12.69 17.96
C ALA A 4 0.23 13.86 18.88
N GLU A 5 1.19 14.29 19.71
CA GLU A 5 1.05 15.45 20.59
C GLU A 5 0.93 16.76 19.79
N ALA A 6 1.72 16.91 18.72
CA ALA A 6 1.65 18.07 17.83
C ALA A 6 0.31 18.16 17.08
N MET A 7 -0.30 17.01 16.73
CA MET A 7 -1.60 16.94 16.07
C MET A 7 -2.77 17.22 17.01
N ALA A 8 -2.64 16.88 18.30
CA ALA A 8 -3.76 16.85 19.24
C ALA A 8 -4.56 18.17 19.35
N PRO A 9 -3.95 19.37 19.39
CA PRO A 9 -4.71 20.62 19.40
C PRO A 9 -5.57 20.83 18.16
N GLY A 10 -5.03 20.49 16.98
CA GLY A 10 -5.76 20.59 15.71
C GLY A 10 -6.91 19.60 15.61
N VAL A 11 -6.68 18.36 16.06
CA VAL A 11 -7.72 17.32 16.13
C VAL A 11 -8.83 17.71 17.10
N ALA A 12 -8.49 18.19 18.30
CA ALA A 12 -9.48 18.60 19.30
C ALA A 12 -10.36 19.73 18.77
N LYS A 13 -9.74 20.77 18.19
CA LYS A 13 -10.45 21.88 17.56
C LYS A 13 -11.40 21.39 16.47
N ALA A 14 -10.96 20.48 15.59
CA ALA A 14 -11.80 19.94 14.53
C ALA A 14 -13.02 19.18 15.08
N ILE A 15 -12.84 18.38 16.14
CA ILE A 15 -13.94 17.64 16.80
C ILE A 15 -14.92 18.61 17.47
N GLU A 16 -14.43 19.62 18.18
CA GLU A 16 -15.25 20.62 18.86
C GLU A 16 -16.07 21.49 17.89
N GLU A 17 -15.46 21.91 16.78
CA GLU A 17 -16.11 22.76 15.76
C GLU A 17 -17.12 21.96 14.92
N PHE A 18 -16.73 20.78 14.44
CA PHE A 18 -17.58 19.96 13.57
C PHE A 18 -18.66 19.18 14.35
N ARG A 19 -18.37 18.78 15.59
CA ARG A 19 -19.21 17.93 16.45
C ARG A 19 -19.65 16.63 15.76
N PRO A 20 -18.71 15.76 15.35
CA PRO A 20 -19.03 14.50 14.68
C PRO A 20 -19.70 13.50 15.61
N ASP A 21 -20.56 12.64 15.06
CA ASP A 21 -21.07 11.46 15.76
C ASP A 21 -19.98 10.37 15.91
N VAL A 22 -19.07 10.28 14.93
CA VAL A 22 -17.97 9.32 14.88
C VAL A 22 -16.71 9.98 14.29
N VAL A 23 -15.55 9.73 14.89
CA VAL A 23 -14.23 10.07 14.35
C VAL A 23 -13.62 8.84 13.68
N ILE A 24 -13.13 8.98 12.44
CA ILE A 24 -12.34 7.93 11.79
C ILE A 24 -10.87 8.28 11.99
N ALA A 25 -10.14 7.43 12.69
CA ALA A 25 -8.72 7.63 13.00
C ALA A 25 -7.88 6.61 12.22
N ASP A 26 -6.84 7.09 11.53
CA ASP A 26 -5.83 6.19 10.97
C ASP A 26 -5.09 5.44 12.10
N GLN A 27 -4.83 4.15 11.88
CA GLN A 27 -4.25 3.25 12.88
C GLN A 27 -2.88 3.73 13.42
N GLN A 28 -2.09 4.43 12.61
CA GLN A 28 -0.78 4.95 12.99
C GLN A 28 -0.86 6.39 13.52
N ALA A 29 -1.88 7.15 13.12
CA ALA A 29 -2.16 8.50 13.61
C ALA A 29 -3.00 8.50 14.89
N VAL A 30 -2.46 7.91 15.96
CA VAL A 30 -3.15 7.65 17.24
C VAL A 30 -3.76 8.87 17.94
N ALA A 31 -3.37 10.10 17.57
CA ALA A 31 -3.98 11.32 18.08
C ALA A 31 -5.50 11.40 17.80
N GLY A 32 -5.95 10.87 16.66
CA GLY A 32 -7.38 10.85 16.31
C GLY A 32 -8.21 10.10 17.35
N GLY A 33 -7.85 8.85 17.63
CA GLY A 33 -8.55 8.01 18.60
C GLY A 33 -8.41 8.51 20.04
N LEU A 34 -7.20 8.90 20.45
CA LEU A 34 -6.96 9.40 21.81
C LEU A 34 -7.76 10.68 22.11
N VAL A 35 -7.75 11.66 21.19
CA VAL A 35 -8.49 12.91 21.41
C VAL A 35 -10.00 12.69 21.34
N ALA A 36 -10.49 11.83 20.43
CA ALA A 36 -11.91 11.49 20.36
C ALA A 36 -12.40 10.85 21.67
N GLU A 37 -11.64 9.90 22.20
CA GLU A 37 -11.91 9.23 23.47
C GLU A 37 -11.95 10.23 24.64
N ARG A 38 -10.94 11.11 24.75
CA ARG A 38 -10.90 12.19 25.77
C ARG A 38 -12.12 13.11 25.72
N LEU A 39 -12.62 13.39 24.51
CA LEU A 39 -13.80 14.24 24.29
C LEU A 39 -15.12 13.46 24.36
N GLY A 40 -15.08 12.15 24.65
CA GLY A 40 -16.25 11.30 24.75
C GLY A 40 -16.94 11.01 23.40
N VAL A 41 -16.25 11.23 22.29
CA VAL A 41 -16.77 10.98 20.93
C VAL A 41 -16.37 9.57 20.49
N ARG A 42 -17.31 8.83 19.89
CA ARG A 42 -17.02 7.50 19.34
C ARG A 42 -16.01 7.59 18.21
N TRP A 43 -15.22 6.56 18.05
CA TRP A 43 -14.24 6.52 16.97
C TRP A 43 -14.06 5.13 16.41
N ALA A 44 -13.65 5.05 15.15
CA ALA A 44 -13.30 3.82 14.45
C ALA A 44 -11.85 3.90 13.96
N THR A 45 -11.15 2.77 14.01
CA THR A 45 -9.83 2.64 13.38
C THR A 45 -10.00 2.42 11.88
N SER A 46 -9.26 3.18 11.08
CA SER A 46 -8.98 2.91 9.67
C SER A 46 -7.59 2.29 9.55
N ALA A 47 -7.53 0.98 9.35
CA ALA A 47 -6.29 0.23 9.19
C ALA A 47 -5.96 0.05 7.70
N THR A 48 -5.08 0.91 7.21
CA THR A 48 -4.63 0.98 5.81
C THR A 48 -3.55 -0.04 5.47
N THR A 49 -3.02 -0.76 6.47
CA THR A 49 -2.09 -1.89 6.33
C THR A 49 -2.49 -3.02 7.27
N SER A 50 -2.17 -4.26 6.91
CA SER A 50 -2.44 -5.45 7.72
C SER A 50 -1.30 -5.80 8.69
N ALA A 51 -0.22 -5.03 8.71
CA ALA A 51 0.96 -5.38 9.50
C ALA A 51 0.70 -5.45 11.02
N GLU A 52 -0.09 -4.50 11.54
CA GLU A 52 -0.44 -4.43 12.97
C GLU A 52 -1.43 -5.52 13.41
N PHE A 53 -2.07 -6.23 12.47
CA PHE A 53 -2.95 -7.36 12.80
C PHE A 53 -2.18 -8.66 13.04
N THR A 54 -0.94 -8.71 12.58
CA THR A 54 -0.10 -9.89 12.74
C THR A 54 0.45 -9.95 14.15
N GLY A 55 0.56 -11.16 14.69
CA GLY A 55 1.32 -11.45 15.89
C GLY A 55 2.83 -11.30 15.70
N ALA A 56 3.30 -10.36 14.86
CA ALA A 56 4.72 -10.22 14.54
C ALA A 56 5.58 -9.92 15.78
N LEU A 57 4.97 -9.40 16.85
CA LEU A 57 5.59 -9.19 18.15
C LEU A 57 5.24 -10.29 19.18
N ASP A 58 4.38 -11.25 18.83
CA ASP A 58 4.02 -12.34 19.72
C ASP A 58 5.29 -13.13 20.11
N GLY A 59 5.54 -13.21 21.42
CA GLY A 59 6.76 -13.81 21.96
C GLY A 59 7.92 -12.83 22.21
N LEU A 60 7.72 -11.52 22.00
CA LEU A 60 8.67 -10.45 22.37
C LEU A 60 8.10 -9.56 23.51
N PRO A 61 7.87 -10.11 24.72
CA PRO A 61 7.10 -9.45 25.79
C PRO A 61 7.71 -8.12 26.26
N LYS A 62 9.02 -7.93 26.09
CA LYS A 62 9.69 -6.65 26.43
C LYS A 62 9.37 -5.54 25.44
N ILE A 63 9.17 -5.87 24.17
CA ILE A 63 8.82 -4.88 23.13
C ILE A 63 7.36 -4.49 23.29
N ASP A 64 6.47 -5.47 23.51
CA ASP A 64 5.06 -5.20 23.80
C ASP A 64 4.90 -4.30 25.02
N ALA A 65 5.51 -4.66 26.17
CA ALA A 65 5.43 -3.83 27.38
C ALA A 65 6.01 -2.42 27.18
N TRP A 66 7.06 -2.28 26.36
CA TRP A 66 7.62 -0.97 26.04
C TRP A 66 6.68 -0.14 25.17
N LEU A 67 6.06 -0.74 24.14
CA LEU A 67 5.07 -0.07 23.30
C LEU A 67 3.85 0.36 24.11
N ASP A 68 3.34 -0.52 24.97
CA ASP A 68 2.20 -0.22 25.85
C ASP A 68 2.54 0.93 26.81
N GLY A 69 3.74 0.91 27.40
CA GLY A 69 4.23 1.99 28.26
C GLY A 69 4.31 3.33 27.53
N GLN A 70 4.82 3.32 26.29
CA GLN A 70 4.85 4.51 25.44
C GLN A 70 3.46 5.02 25.09
N MET A 71 2.53 4.14 24.69
CA MET A 71 1.14 4.52 24.39
C MET A 71 0.43 5.11 25.61
N ASN A 72 0.62 4.52 26.79
CA ASN A 72 0.06 5.03 28.04
C ASN A 72 0.62 6.42 28.40
N GLU A 73 1.89 6.67 28.12
CA GLU A 73 2.51 7.97 28.36
C GLU A 73 1.87 9.09 27.52
N VAL A 74 1.64 8.82 26.22
CA VAL A 74 0.95 9.78 25.34
C VAL A 74 -0.54 9.87 25.66
N ARG A 75 -1.19 8.76 26.01
CA ARG A 75 -2.58 8.77 26.52
C ARG A 75 -2.72 9.72 27.71
N GLY A 76 -1.83 9.65 28.69
CA GLY A 76 -1.87 10.56 29.85
C GLY A 76 -1.72 12.05 29.47
N ARG A 77 -1.14 12.36 28.30
CA ARG A 77 -0.99 13.74 27.81
C ARG A 77 -2.17 14.20 26.95
N ILE A 78 -2.71 13.35 26.08
CA ILE A 78 -3.68 13.78 25.04
C ILE A 78 -4.99 12.99 24.98
N GLY A 79 -5.09 11.86 25.68
CA GLY A 79 -6.25 10.96 25.70
C GLY A 79 -7.04 10.99 27.01
N ASP A 80 -7.91 10.00 27.21
CA ASP A 80 -8.53 9.72 28.51
C ASP A 80 -7.58 8.82 29.33
N PRO A 81 -7.08 9.28 30.50
CA PRO A 81 -6.19 8.48 31.34
C PRO A 81 -6.87 7.24 31.94
N GLU A 82 -8.20 7.21 32.01
CA GLU A 82 -8.96 6.08 32.57
C GLU A 82 -9.22 4.97 31.54
N SER A 83 -8.97 5.23 30.25
CA SER A 83 -9.13 4.23 29.19
C SER A 83 -7.96 3.26 29.14
N ALA A 84 -8.29 1.97 29.04
CA ALA A 84 -7.33 0.87 28.87
C ALA A 84 -7.24 0.35 27.43
N ALA A 85 -7.97 0.94 26.47
CA ALA A 85 -7.96 0.47 25.09
C ALA A 85 -6.60 0.74 24.42
N ASP A 86 -6.16 -0.12 23.51
CA ASP A 86 -5.02 0.22 22.64
C ASP A 86 -5.48 1.29 21.64
N PRO A 87 -4.87 2.49 21.61
CA PRO A 87 -5.31 3.57 20.72
C PRO A 87 -5.12 3.28 19.23
N ARG A 88 -4.43 2.20 18.88
CA ARG A 88 -4.39 1.68 17.49
C ARG A 88 -5.67 0.94 17.11
N PHE A 89 -6.38 0.37 18.09
CA PHE A 89 -7.55 -0.46 17.86
C PHE A 89 -8.76 0.07 18.63
N SER A 90 -9.65 0.77 17.93
CA SER A 90 -10.90 1.24 18.51
C SER A 90 -11.63 0.12 19.24
N PRO A 91 -12.18 0.39 20.43
CA PRO A 91 -12.97 -0.58 21.16
C PRO A 91 -14.29 -0.93 20.45
N ASP A 92 -14.71 -0.13 19.47
CA ASP A 92 -16.01 -0.26 18.82
C ASP A 92 -15.94 -0.81 17.39
N LEU A 93 -14.94 -0.39 16.59
CA LEU A 93 -14.84 -0.77 15.18
C LEU A 93 -13.42 -0.58 14.63
N VAL A 94 -12.87 -1.63 14.02
CA VAL A 94 -11.64 -1.57 13.22
C VAL A 94 -11.95 -1.94 11.78
N LEU A 95 -11.82 -0.98 10.86
CA LEU A 95 -11.96 -1.22 9.43
C LEU A 95 -10.61 -1.66 8.86
N ALA A 96 -10.57 -2.87 8.30
CA ALA A 96 -9.39 -3.43 7.67
C ALA A 96 -9.56 -3.43 6.14
N PHE A 97 -8.72 -2.66 5.43
CA PHE A 97 -8.75 -2.58 3.96
C PHE A 97 -7.99 -3.74 3.30
N THR A 98 -8.43 -4.95 3.66
CA THR A 98 -7.92 -6.25 3.22
C THR A 98 -8.97 -7.32 3.58
N THR A 99 -8.62 -8.61 3.48
CA THR A 99 -9.44 -9.73 3.95
C THR A 99 -8.59 -10.73 4.75
N GLU A 100 -9.25 -11.57 5.54
CA GLU A 100 -8.61 -12.70 6.25
C GLU A 100 -7.85 -13.62 5.27
N GLU A 101 -8.32 -13.74 4.03
CA GLU A 101 -7.68 -14.54 2.98
C GLU A 101 -6.25 -14.09 2.65
N LEU A 102 -5.95 -12.79 2.75
CA LEU A 102 -4.59 -12.26 2.62
C LEU A 102 -3.91 -12.07 3.98
N ALA A 103 -4.61 -11.40 4.91
CA ALA A 103 -4.02 -10.96 6.16
C ALA A 103 -3.78 -12.10 7.17
N GLY A 104 -4.44 -13.24 6.96
CA GLY A 104 -4.57 -14.30 7.94
C GLY A 104 -5.54 -13.91 9.06
N ARG A 105 -5.70 -14.82 10.02
CA ARG A 105 -6.47 -14.54 11.24
C ARG A 105 -5.73 -13.52 12.10
N PRO A 106 -6.41 -12.48 12.58
CA PRO A 106 -5.76 -11.43 13.36
C PRO A 106 -5.39 -11.97 14.74
N ALA A 107 -4.20 -11.60 15.23
CA ALA A 107 -3.76 -11.90 16.59
C ALA A 107 -4.39 -10.97 17.63
N ARG A 108 -4.84 -9.78 17.22
CA ARG A 108 -5.43 -8.73 18.07
C ARG A 108 -6.75 -8.22 17.51
N ALA A 109 -7.53 -7.52 18.35
CA ALA A 109 -8.79 -6.86 18.02
C ALA A 109 -9.99 -7.76 17.61
N GLY A 110 -9.83 -9.09 17.59
CA GLY A 110 -10.91 -10.09 17.61
C GLY A 110 -12.13 -9.76 16.74
N ASP A 111 -13.33 -9.86 17.34
CA ASP A 111 -14.62 -9.65 16.67
C ASP A 111 -14.92 -8.19 16.27
N ARG A 112 -13.99 -7.25 16.52
CA ARG A 112 -14.16 -5.82 16.20
C ARG A 112 -13.64 -5.46 14.80
N ILE A 113 -12.81 -6.33 14.21
CA ILE A 113 -12.31 -6.14 12.86
C ILE A 113 -13.44 -6.40 11.86
N ARG A 114 -13.61 -5.47 10.92
CA ARG A 114 -14.43 -5.62 9.73
C ARG A 114 -13.53 -5.55 8.52
N TYR A 115 -13.33 -6.71 7.89
CA TYR A 115 -12.62 -6.82 6.62
C TYR A 115 -13.51 -6.32 5.50
N VAL A 116 -13.14 -5.17 4.93
CA VAL A 116 -13.91 -4.52 3.86
C VAL A 116 -13.23 -4.66 2.51
N GLY A 117 -12.05 -5.29 2.44
CA GLY A 117 -11.24 -5.33 1.22
C GLY A 117 -10.67 -3.95 0.87
N PRO A 118 -9.83 -3.87 -0.18
CA PRO A 118 -9.26 -2.61 -0.62
C PRO A 118 -10.34 -1.68 -1.21
N SER A 119 -10.17 -0.37 -0.98
CA SER A 119 -11.01 0.65 -1.62
C SER A 119 -10.41 1.03 -2.97
N ILE A 120 -10.67 0.19 -3.97
CA ILE A 120 -10.30 0.44 -5.36
C ILE A 120 -11.40 1.28 -6.02
N ALA A 121 -11.04 2.49 -6.45
CA ALA A 121 -11.90 3.37 -7.22
C ALA A 121 -11.23 3.70 -8.56
N GLU A 122 -12.02 4.04 -9.58
CA GLU A 122 -11.47 4.56 -10.83
C GLU A 122 -10.61 5.80 -10.56
N ARG A 123 -9.34 5.72 -10.97
CA ARG A 123 -8.45 6.87 -11.02
C ARG A 123 -8.38 7.30 -12.47
N PRO A 124 -8.69 8.56 -12.83
CA PRO A 124 -8.47 9.05 -14.18
C PRO A 124 -7.02 8.76 -14.59
N ALA A 125 -6.83 8.06 -15.71
CA ALA A 125 -5.51 7.86 -16.28
C ALA A 125 -5.04 9.21 -16.85
N THR A 126 -4.08 9.85 -16.18
CA THR A 126 -3.56 11.17 -16.57
C THR A 126 -2.27 11.07 -17.39
N THR A 127 -1.90 9.88 -17.85
CA THR A 127 -0.61 9.62 -18.50
C THR A 127 -0.83 9.00 -19.87
N ASP A 128 -0.17 9.56 -20.87
CA ASP A 128 -0.07 8.95 -22.20
C ASP A 128 0.76 7.66 -22.10
N PHE A 129 0.12 6.52 -22.38
CA PHE A 129 0.74 5.20 -22.33
C PHE A 129 0.55 4.50 -23.68
N PRO A 130 1.60 3.93 -24.30
CA PRO A 130 1.53 3.32 -25.63
C PRO A 130 0.85 1.94 -25.56
N TRP A 131 -0.48 1.93 -25.43
CA TRP A 131 -1.27 0.70 -25.26
C TRP A 131 -1.10 -0.29 -26.40
N GLU A 132 -0.83 0.19 -27.61
CA GLU A 132 -0.55 -0.59 -28.81
C GLU A 132 0.77 -1.37 -28.76
N TRP A 133 1.68 -0.98 -27.85
CA TRP A 133 2.90 -1.75 -27.62
C TRP A 133 2.63 -3.08 -26.92
N LEU A 134 1.60 -3.15 -26.07
CA LEU A 134 1.21 -4.38 -25.38
C LEU A 134 0.46 -5.31 -26.35
N ASP A 135 1.07 -6.45 -26.63
CA ASP A 135 0.50 -7.54 -27.40
C ASP A 135 -0.40 -8.40 -26.50
N PRO A 136 -1.74 -8.41 -26.72
CA PRO A 136 -2.66 -9.18 -25.90
C PRO A 136 -2.47 -10.71 -25.99
N ALA A 137 -1.71 -11.20 -26.99
CA ALA A 137 -1.38 -12.62 -27.12
C ALA A 137 -0.16 -13.03 -26.28
N ARG A 138 0.54 -12.07 -25.66
CA ARG A 138 1.75 -12.31 -24.87
C ARG A 138 1.49 -12.08 -23.38
N LEU A 139 2.20 -12.84 -22.55
CA LEU A 139 2.27 -12.52 -21.13
C LEU A 139 2.94 -11.15 -20.96
N ALA A 140 2.46 -10.38 -19.99
CA ALA A 140 3.04 -9.08 -19.63
C ALA A 140 3.41 -9.04 -18.15
N VAL A 141 4.48 -8.33 -17.80
CA VAL A 141 4.98 -8.15 -16.43
C VAL A 141 5.07 -6.66 -16.12
N LEU A 142 4.64 -6.26 -14.92
CA LEU A 142 4.87 -4.91 -14.40
C LEU A 142 5.94 -4.95 -13.30
N VAL A 143 6.95 -4.10 -13.41
CA VAL A 143 7.95 -3.88 -12.35
C VAL A 143 7.73 -2.48 -11.77
N THR A 144 7.39 -2.38 -10.48
CA THR A 144 7.11 -1.11 -9.80
C THR A 144 7.56 -1.13 -8.34
N LEU A 145 8.36 -0.14 -7.93
CA LEU A 145 8.80 0.02 -6.53
C LEU A 145 7.99 1.07 -5.75
N GLY A 146 6.89 1.56 -6.33
CA GLY A 146 6.11 2.66 -5.75
C GLY A 146 6.90 3.97 -5.65
N THR A 147 6.30 4.98 -5.05
CA THR A 147 6.86 6.34 -4.97
C THR A 147 7.69 6.60 -3.71
N ALA A 148 7.72 5.68 -2.75
CA ALA A 148 8.28 5.90 -1.41
C ALA A 148 9.73 5.40 -1.20
N ASN A 149 10.37 4.80 -2.20
CA ASN A 149 11.67 4.12 -2.06
C ASN A 149 12.67 4.45 -3.18
N THR A 150 12.67 5.68 -3.67
CA THR A 150 13.40 6.13 -4.88
C THR A 150 14.92 5.96 -4.80
N ASP A 151 15.54 6.25 -3.64
CA ASP A 151 17.02 6.18 -3.50
C ASP A 151 17.60 4.75 -3.52
N ALA A 152 16.80 3.73 -3.18
CA ALA A 152 17.26 2.35 -3.09
C ALA A 152 17.02 1.53 -4.38
N GLY A 153 16.25 2.06 -5.33
CA GLY A 153 15.68 1.32 -6.45
C GLY A 153 16.63 1.04 -7.63
N ALA A 154 17.62 1.91 -7.85
CA ALA A 154 18.49 1.89 -9.03
C ALA A 154 19.09 0.51 -9.37
N ARG A 155 19.78 -0.10 -8.40
CA ARG A 155 20.39 -1.43 -8.56
C ARG A 155 19.32 -2.49 -8.85
N PHE A 156 18.20 -2.44 -8.13
CA PHE A 156 17.15 -3.44 -8.25
C PHE A 156 16.46 -3.37 -9.61
N LEU A 157 16.16 -2.16 -10.10
CA LEU A 157 15.58 -1.95 -11.43
C LEU A 157 16.55 -2.42 -12.54
N THR A 158 17.85 -2.20 -12.36
CA THR A 158 18.88 -2.70 -13.29
C THR A 158 18.86 -4.24 -13.33
N GLU A 159 18.86 -4.89 -12.17
CA GLU A 159 18.78 -6.36 -12.08
C GLU A 159 17.46 -6.91 -12.64
N CYS A 160 16.34 -6.18 -12.48
CA CYS A 160 15.07 -6.54 -13.13
C CYS A 160 15.17 -6.45 -14.65
N ARG A 161 15.74 -5.36 -15.19
CA ARG A 161 15.95 -5.20 -16.64
C ARG A 161 16.80 -6.34 -17.22
N GLU A 162 17.89 -6.69 -16.55
CA GLU A 162 18.74 -7.82 -16.96
C GLU A 162 17.99 -9.15 -16.89
N ALA A 163 17.18 -9.38 -15.83
CA ALA A 163 16.39 -10.61 -15.68
C ALA A 163 15.39 -10.83 -16.83
N VAL A 164 14.73 -9.75 -17.25
CA VAL A 164 13.73 -9.80 -18.34
C VAL A 164 14.39 -9.83 -19.72
N ARG A 165 15.53 -9.15 -19.90
CA ARG A 165 16.34 -9.24 -21.13
C ARG A 165 16.86 -10.66 -21.38
N ALA A 166 17.27 -11.37 -20.32
CA ALA A 166 17.65 -12.78 -20.41
C ALA A 166 16.48 -13.71 -20.79
N ARG A 167 15.23 -13.20 -20.80
CA ARG A 167 13.99 -13.88 -21.17
C ARG A 167 13.32 -13.28 -22.40
N ALA A 168 14.09 -12.58 -23.24
CA ALA A 168 13.59 -11.99 -24.48
C ALA A 168 12.72 -12.96 -25.29
N GLY A 169 11.61 -12.46 -25.82
CA GLY A 169 10.59 -13.23 -26.53
C GLY A 169 9.56 -13.95 -25.65
N ARG A 170 9.82 -14.20 -24.35
CA ARG A 170 8.89 -14.96 -23.49
C ARG A 170 7.69 -14.14 -23.01
N PHE A 171 7.90 -12.87 -22.71
CA PHE A 171 6.87 -11.94 -22.23
C PHE A 171 7.30 -10.49 -22.46
N GLN A 172 6.35 -9.56 -22.39
CA GLN A 172 6.61 -8.13 -22.38
C GLN A 172 6.74 -7.63 -20.94
N THR A 173 7.57 -6.61 -20.71
CA THR A 173 7.78 -6.03 -19.38
C THR A 173 7.66 -4.51 -19.43
N VAL A 174 6.81 -3.95 -18.57
CA VAL A 174 6.77 -2.53 -18.28
C VAL A 174 7.53 -2.28 -16.98
N ILE A 175 8.57 -1.45 -17.01
CA ILE A 175 9.36 -1.06 -15.84
C ILE A 175 9.05 0.39 -15.50
N VAL A 176 8.56 0.64 -14.29
CA VAL A 176 8.33 1.98 -13.76
C VAL A 176 9.62 2.48 -13.11
N ASP A 177 10.21 3.53 -13.69
CA ASP A 177 11.47 4.15 -13.26
C ASP A 177 11.29 5.67 -13.13
N PRO A 178 10.69 6.15 -12.02
CA PRO A 178 10.34 7.57 -11.85
C PRO A 178 11.54 8.51 -11.94
N GLU A 179 12.70 8.05 -11.47
CA GLU A 179 13.96 8.82 -11.41
C GLU A 179 14.78 8.72 -12.70
N GLY A 180 14.36 7.92 -13.68
CA GLY A 180 15.08 7.74 -14.95
C GLY A 180 16.47 7.11 -14.79
N VAL A 181 16.70 6.27 -13.78
CA VAL A 181 18.00 5.63 -13.54
C VAL A 181 18.42 4.71 -14.70
N LEU A 182 17.44 4.04 -15.32
CA LEU A 182 17.67 3.09 -16.41
C LEU A 182 17.93 3.77 -17.76
N THR A 183 17.52 5.03 -17.90
CA THR A 183 17.70 5.87 -19.08
C THR A 183 18.32 7.20 -18.64
N PRO A 184 19.65 7.28 -18.44
CA PRO A 184 20.29 8.55 -18.19
C PRO A 184 20.01 9.45 -19.39
N ASP A 185 19.37 10.60 -19.16
CA ASP A 185 19.11 11.58 -20.20
C ASP A 185 20.42 11.90 -20.94
N THR A 186 20.41 11.83 -22.27
CA THR A 186 21.51 12.34 -23.11
C THR A 186 21.80 13.78 -22.69
N PRO A 187 23.07 14.22 -22.50
CA PRO A 187 23.35 15.58 -22.05
C PRO A 187 22.77 16.58 -23.05
N ASP A 188 21.98 17.53 -22.56
CA ASP A 188 21.53 18.69 -23.32
C ASP A 188 22.71 19.29 -24.09
N THR A 189 22.63 19.25 -25.42
CA THR A 189 23.48 20.09 -26.28
C THR A 189 23.34 21.53 -25.81
N PRO A 190 24.44 22.27 -25.56
CA PRO A 190 24.33 23.64 -25.09
C PRO A 190 23.63 24.49 -26.15
N ASP A 191 22.48 25.05 -25.80
CA ASP A 191 21.75 26.02 -26.62
C ASP A 191 22.68 27.17 -27.02
N THR A 192 22.88 27.30 -28.33
CA THR A 192 23.36 28.54 -28.95
C THR A 192 22.41 29.69 -28.57
N PRO A 193 22.91 30.84 -28.11
CA PRO A 193 22.05 31.95 -27.72
C PRO A 193 21.50 32.63 -28.99
N ASP A 194 20.20 32.46 -29.27
CA ASP A 194 19.48 33.36 -30.16
C ASP A 194 18.74 34.42 -29.32
N SER A 195 19.02 35.67 -29.67
CA SER A 195 18.50 36.87 -29.04
C SER A 195 17.21 37.31 -29.74
N SER A 196 16.07 37.22 -29.07
CA SER A 196 15.00 38.22 -29.22
C SER A 196 13.94 38.12 -28.11
N ASN A 197 13.75 39.25 -27.44
CA ASN A 197 12.80 39.49 -26.36
C ASN A 197 11.34 39.51 -26.84
N THR A 198 10.42 38.95 -26.04
CA THR A 198 9.30 39.71 -25.44
C THR A 198 8.62 38.90 -24.32
N PRO A 199 8.23 39.51 -23.18
CA PRO A 199 7.60 38.80 -22.07
C PRO A 199 6.07 38.85 -22.19
N ASP A 200 5.42 37.70 -22.27
CA ASP A 200 3.99 37.56 -21.95
C ASP A 200 3.78 36.44 -20.93
N SER A 201 3.00 36.77 -19.92
CA SER A 201 2.75 36.03 -18.70
C SER A 201 1.67 34.97 -18.91
N SER A 202 2.07 33.70 -18.97
CA SER A 202 1.22 32.56 -18.61
C SER A 202 2.10 31.40 -18.18
N ASN A 203 2.37 31.31 -16.88
CA ASN A 203 3.18 30.22 -16.33
C ASN A 203 2.30 28.97 -16.16
N THR A 204 2.05 28.28 -17.27
CA THR A 204 1.72 26.85 -17.27
C THR A 204 2.94 26.14 -17.82
N GLN A 205 3.87 25.75 -16.93
CA GLN A 205 4.99 24.90 -17.31
C GLN A 205 4.43 23.52 -17.70
N GLY A 206 4.21 23.35 -19.00
CA GLY A 206 3.97 22.06 -19.60
C GLY A 206 5.16 21.15 -19.33
N ILE A 207 4.89 20.02 -18.70
CA ILE A 207 5.80 18.89 -18.62
C ILE A 207 6.04 18.47 -20.07
N ARG A 208 7.21 18.77 -20.63
CA ARG A 208 7.60 18.27 -21.95
C ARG A 208 7.99 16.80 -21.79
N GLU A 209 7.08 15.96 -22.25
CA GLU A 209 7.21 14.50 -22.34
C GLU A 209 8.36 14.12 -23.27
N THR A 210 9.32 13.36 -22.74
CA THR A 210 10.25 12.58 -23.56
C THR A 210 9.52 11.30 -23.99
N SER A 211 8.72 11.39 -25.05
CA SER A 211 8.18 10.23 -25.73
C SER A 211 9.32 9.47 -26.43
N SER A 212 9.90 8.48 -25.74
CA SER A 212 10.72 7.48 -26.42
C SER A 212 9.78 6.50 -27.12
N THR A 213 9.86 6.42 -28.45
CA THR A 213 9.29 5.31 -29.20
C THR A 213 9.89 3.99 -28.67
N PRO A 214 9.10 2.94 -28.42
CA PRO A 214 9.65 1.68 -27.92
C PRO A 214 10.42 0.96 -29.03
N ASP A 215 11.72 1.23 -29.17
CA ASP A 215 12.60 0.47 -30.06
C ASP A 215 12.78 -0.98 -29.59
N ASP A 216 12.40 -1.26 -28.34
CA ASP A 216 12.41 -2.58 -27.74
C ASP A 216 11.00 -3.21 -27.69
N LYS A 217 10.86 -4.37 -28.33
CA LYS A 217 9.61 -5.14 -28.37
C LYS A 217 9.25 -5.86 -27.07
N ASP A 218 10.22 -6.01 -26.15
CA ASP A 218 10.07 -6.83 -24.94
C ASP A 218 10.13 -6.01 -23.65
N VAL A 219 10.82 -4.87 -23.60
CA VAL A 219 10.91 -4.01 -22.41
C VAL A 219 10.53 -2.57 -22.75
N LEU A 220 9.57 -2.04 -21.99
CA LEU A 220 9.18 -0.64 -22.01
C LEU A 220 9.53 -0.02 -20.64
N VAL A 221 10.31 1.05 -20.63
CA VAL A 221 10.64 1.79 -19.40
C VAL A 221 9.85 3.09 -19.41
N CYS A 222 9.10 3.36 -18.34
CA CYS A 222 8.27 4.56 -18.20
C CYS A 222 8.52 5.23 -16.85
N ARG A 223 8.50 6.57 -16.80
CA ARG A 223 8.51 7.28 -15.51
C ARG A 223 7.19 7.10 -14.75
N TYR A 224 6.08 7.06 -15.47
CA TYR A 224 4.72 6.90 -14.94
C TYR A 224 3.91 5.96 -15.82
N VAL A 225 2.95 5.25 -15.22
CA VAL A 225 2.05 4.32 -15.92
C VAL A 225 0.63 4.43 -15.37
N PRO A 226 -0.40 4.15 -16.20
CA PRO A 226 -1.77 3.97 -15.73
C PRO A 226 -1.89 2.60 -15.03
N GLN A 227 -1.40 2.51 -13.78
CA GLN A 227 -1.20 1.24 -13.07
C GLN A 227 -2.47 0.38 -13.01
N LEU A 228 -3.62 0.95 -12.61
CA LEU A 228 -4.87 0.19 -12.51
C LEU A 228 -5.31 -0.43 -13.85
N PRO A 229 -5.46 0.36 -14.95
CA PRO A 229 -5.70 -0.22 -16.28
C PRO A 229 -4.64 -1.20 -16.75
N LEU A 230 -3.37 -1.00 -16.36
CA LEU A 230 -2.28 -1.90 -16.72
C LEU A 230 -2.39 -3.25 -15.99
N LEU A 231 -2.82 -3.24 -14.72
CA LEU A 231 -3.00 -4.45 -13.92
C LEU A 231 -4.05 -5.41 -14.52
N GLU A 232 -5.00 -4.90 -15.30
CA GLU A 232 -5.96 -5.74 -16.07
C GLU A 232 -5.30 -6.55 -17.19
N ARG A 233 -4.09 -6.16 -17.63
CA ARG A 233 -3.41 -6.74 -18.80
C ARG A 233 -2.12 -7.47 -18.46
N VAL A 234 -1.65 -7.38 -17.22
CA VAL A 234 -0.41 -8.05 -16.80
C VAL A 234 -0.69 -9.41 -16.18
N SER A 235 0.32 -10.26 -16.24
CA SER A 235 0.31 -11.65 -15.80
C SER A 235 1.12 -11.91 -14.53
N ALA A 236 2.01 -10.98 -14.18
CA ALA A 236 2.72 -10.94 -12.89
C ALA A 236 3.19 -9.52 -12.57
N VAL A 237 3.42 -9.23 -11.29
CA VAL A 237 3.97 -7.96 -10.82
C VAL A 237 5.20 -8.18 -9.95
N VAL A 238 6.28 -7.43 -10.19
CA VAL A 238 7.42 -7.32 -9.28
C VAL A 238 7.28 -6.03 -8.49
N CYS A 239 7.22 -6.11 -7.16
CA CYS A 239 7.12 -4.92 -6.32
C CYS A 239 7.83 -5.06 -4.97
N HIS A 240 7.88 -3.96 -4.23
CA HIS A 240 8.49 -3.89 -2.90
C HIS A 240 7.54 -4.33 -1.76
N ALA A 241 6.39 -4.93 -2.07
CA ALA A 241 5.34 -5.32 -1.12
C ALA A 241 4.66 -4.16 -0.37
N GLY A 242 4.56 -2.97 -0.97
CA GLY A 242 3.67 -1.93 -0.45
C GLY A 242 2.21 -2.40 -0.47
N HIS A 243 1.48 -2.20 0.63
CA HIS A 243 0.12 -2.73 0.83
C HIS A 243 -0.84 -2.38 -0.32
N ASN A 244 -0.83 -1.13 -0.79
CA ASN A 244 -1.68 -0.70 -1.91
C ASN A 244 -1.36 -1.45 -3.21
N THR A 245 -0.09 -1.54 -3.61
CA THR A 245 0.31 -2.26 -4.83
C THR A 245 -0.05 -3.73 -4.74
N VAL A 246 0.15 -4.37 -3.58
CA VAL A 246 -0.23 -5.77 -3.35
C VAL A 246 -1.74 -5.93 -3.47
N CYS A 247 -2.52 -5.09 -2.80
CA CYS A 247 -3.97 -5.16 -2.86
C CYS A 247 -4.53 -4.91 -4.26
N GLU A 248 -4.04 -3.89 -4.97
CA GLU A 248 -4.40 -3.60 -6.36
C GLU A 248 -4.05 -4.79 -7.26
N THR A 249 -2.86 -5.37 -7.11
CA THR A 249 -2.43 -6.52 -7.95
C THR A 249 -3.31 -7.75 -7.70
N LEU A 250 -3.53 -8.11 -6.45
CA LEU A 250 -4.36 -9.28 -6.08
C LEU A 250 -5.83 -9.05 -6.39
N TRP A 251 -6.32 -7.81 -6.36
CA TRP A 251 -7.66 -7.46 -6.84
C TRP A 251 -7.87 -7.89 -8.30
N HIS A 252 -6.83 -7.83 -9.14
CA HIS A 252 -6.87 -8.32 -10.53
C HIS A 252 -6.50 -9.81 -10.67
N GLY A 253 -6.32 -10.54 -9.57
CA GLY A 253 -5.96 -11.96 -9.60
C GLY A 253 -4.54 -12.23 -10.11
N VAL A 254 -3.66 -11.22 -10.05
CA VAL A 254 -2.31 -11.30 -10.59
C VAL A 254 -1.32 -11.73 -9.49
N PRO A 255 -0.44 -12.72 -9.73
CA PRO A 255 0.55 -13.12 -8.74
C PRO A 255 1.76 -12.17 -8.68
N LEU A 256 2.49 -12.22 -7.56
CA LEU A 256 3.53 -11.24 -7.23
C LEU A 256 4.92 -11.86 -7.03
N VAL A 257 5.97 -11.13 -7.44
CA VAL A 257 7.33 -11.27 -6.90
C VAL A 257 7.57 -10.10 -5.95
N VAL A 258 7.68 -10.38 -4.65
CA VAL A 258 7.80 -9.36 -3.61
C VAL A 258 9.24 -9.21 -3.10
N ALA A 259 9.73 -7.97 -3.08
CA ALA A 259 11.08 -7.60 -2.68
C ALA A 259 11.04 -6.54 -1.57
N PRO A 260 10.63 -6.89 -0.33
CA PRO A 260 10.44 -5.92 0.75
C PRO A 260 11.74 -5.23 1.15
N ILE A 261 11.63 -3.95 1.50
CA ILE A 261 12.74 -3.07 1.87
C ILE A 261 12.68 -2.72 3.37
N ARG A 262 11.55 -2.17 3.85
CA ARG A 262 11.40 -1.62 5.21
C ARG A 262 9.93 -1.52 5.65
N ASP A 263 9.70 -1.01 6.85
CA ASP A 263 8.38 -0.73 7.44
C ASP A 263 7.47 -1.97 7.49
N ASP A 264 6.26 -1.87 6.97
CA ASP A 264 5.25 -2.94 6.92
C ASP A 264 5.48 -3.95 5.80
N GLN A 265 6.33 -3.63 4.83
CA GLN A 265 6.56 -4.43 3.63
C GLN A 265 6.99 -5.88 3.91
N PRO A 266 7.86 -6.18 4.90
CA PRO A 266 8.21 -7.57 5.22
C PRO A 266 7.02 -8.41 5.69
N VAL A 267 6.07 -7.79 6.39
CA VAL A 267 4.86 -8.45 6.89
C VAL A 267 3.89 -8.70 5.74
N VAL A 268 3.65 -7.69 4.90
CA VAL A 268 2.83 -7.84 3.69
C VAL A 268 3.43 -8.88 2.73
N ALA A 269 4.76 -8.90 2.57
CA ALA A 269 5.44 -9.91 1.77
C ALA A 269 5.28 -11.32 2.34
N ALA A 270 5.26 -11.49 3.66
CA ALA A 270 4.97 -12.77 4.30
C ALA A 270 3.53 -13.21 4.01
N GLN A 271 2.56 -12.31 4.18
CA GLN A 271 1.15 -12.55 3.86
C GLN A 271 0.92 -13.00 2.41
N VAL A 272 1.60 -12.38 1.44
CA VAL A 272 1.56 -12.80 0.03
C VAL A 272 2.07 -14.23 -0.16
N VAL A 273 3.19 -14.57 0.50
CA VAL A 273 3.79 -15.91 0.41
C VAL A 273 2.92 -16.96 1.11
N ASP A 274 2.40 -16.64 2.30
CA ASP A 274 1.55 -17.54 3.10
C ASP A 274 0.21 -17.81 2.40
N ALA A 275 -0.35 -16.81 1.71
CA ALA A 275 -1.53 -16.98 0.85
C ALA A 275 -1.23 -17.84 -0.39
N GLY A 276 0.05 -18.05 -0.73
CA GLY A 276 0.50 -18.74 -1.94
C GLY A 276 0.38 -17.89 -3.21
N ALA A 277 0.17 -16.58 -3.09
CA ALA A 277 -0.10 -15.67 -4.22
C ALA A 277 1.17 -15.01 -4.78
N GLY A 278 2.34 -15.35 -4.26
CA GLY A 278 3.60 -14.84 -4.78
C GLY A 278 4.84 -15.44 -4.11
N VAL A 279 6.00 -15.02 -4.60
CA VAL A 279 7.32 -15.44 -4.09
C VAL A 279 8.10 -14.24 -3.57
N ARG A 280 8.87 -14.45 -2.50
CA ARG A 280 9.70 -13.41 -1.89
C ARG A 280 11.15 -13.50 -2.34
N VAL A 281 11.69 -12.38 -2.82
CA VAL A 281 13.13 -12.20 -3.08
C VAL A 281 13.72 -11.23 -2.05
N ARG A 282 15.02 -11.38 -1.76
CA ARG A 282 15.74 -10.47 -0.85
C ARG A 282 16.19 -9.23 -1.62
N PHE A 283 15.55 -8.08 -1.45
CA PHE A 283 15.84 -6.84 -2.20
C PHE A 283 17.35 -6.52 -2.32
N GLY A 284 18.06 -6.47 -1.18
CA GLY A 284 19.50 -6.20 -1.13
C GLY A 284 20.41 -7.26 -1.80
N ARG A 285 19.89 -8.47 -2.08
CA ARG A 285 20.62 -9.58 -2.71
C ARG A 285 20.01 -10.06 -4.02
N ALA A 286 18.92 -9.44 -4.47
CA ALA A 286 18.27 -9.78 -5.73
C ALA A 286 19.25 -9.59 -6.89
N ARG A 287 19.35 -10.61 -7.74
CA ARG A 287 20.16 -10.63 -8.95
C ARG A 287 19.30 -11.10 -10.12
N ALA A 288 19.70 -10.73 -11.33
CA ALA A 288 18.97 -11.02 -12.56
C ALA A 288 18.53 -12.49 -12.69
N ALA A 289 19.42 -13.44 -12.39
CA ALA A 289 19.10 -14.87 -12.43
C ALA A 289 17.94 -15.24 -11.47
N GLY A 290 18.05 -14.87 -10.19
CA GLY A 290 17.03 -15.19 -9.18
C GLY A 290 15.72 -14.43 -9.35
N LEU A 291 15.77 -13.18 -9.81
CA LEU A 291 14.55 -12.42 -10.19
C LEU A 291 13.83 -13.08 -11.35
N GLY A 292 14.61 -13.56 -12.31
CA GLY A 292 14.13 -14.29 -13.44
C GLY A 292 13.46 -15.62 -13.08
N GLU A 293 14.10 -16.42 -12.22
CA GLU A 293 13.54 -17.67 -11.71
C GLU A 293 12.24 -17.42 -10.95
N ALA A 294 12.20 -16.37 -10.12
CA ALA A 294 11.00 -15.95 -9.42
C ALA A 294 9.87 -15.57 -10.39
N LEU A 295 10.17 -14.84 -11.46
CA LEU A 295 9.20 -14.51 -12.51
C LEU A 295 8.69 -15.76 -13.24
N ASP A 296 9.59 -16.66 -13.62
CA ASP A 296 9.19 -17.91 -14.27
C ASP A 296 8.28 -18.74 -13.36
N THR A 297 8.60 -18.80 -12.07
CA THR A 297 7.80 -19.50 -11.05
C THR A 297 6.37 -18.97 -11.02
N VAL A 298 6.17 -17.66 -10.84
CA VAL A 298 4.82 -17.08 -10.71
C VAL A 298 4.05 -17.04 -12.04
N LEU A 299 4.73 -17.00 -13.18
CA LEU A 299 4.10 -16.98 -14.50
C LEU A 299 3.64 -18.37 -14.97
N TYR A 300 4.41 -19.42 -14.66
CA TYR A 300 4.19 -20.74 -15.27
C TYR A 300 3.74 -21.82 -14.28
N GLU A 301 3.83 -21.60 -12.97
CA GLU A 301 3.21 -22.49 -11.98
C GLU A 301 1.79 -22.01 -11.65
N PRO A 302 0.73 -22.78 -12.01
CA PRO A 302 -0.65 -22.30 -11.94
C PRO A 302 -1.12 -22.02 -10.50
N GLY A 303 -0.48 -22.62 -9.49
CA GLY A 303 -0.82 -22.45 -8.08
C GLY A 303 -0.82 -20.98 -7.64
N TYR A 304 0.15 -20.18 -8.10
CA TYR A 304 0.25 -18.77 -7.72
C TYR A 304 -0.91 -17.94 -8.28
N ARG A 305 -1.31 -18.19 -9.53
CA ARG A 305 -2.47 -17.51 -10.13
C ARG A 305 -3.76 -17.92 -9.44
N ILE A 306 -3.96 -19.21 -9.17
CA ILE A 306 -5.16 -19.70 -8.46
C ILE A 306 -5.27 -19.04 -7.07
N ALA A 307 -4.16 -18.94 -6.34
CA ALA A 307 -4.13 -18.27 -5.05
C ALA A 307 -4.41 -16.76 -5.15
N ALA A 308 -3.79 -16.08 -6.13
CA ALA A 308 -4.04 -14.66 -6.36
C ALA A 308 -5.51 -14.39 -6.74
N GLU A 309 -6.12 -15.23 -7.58
CA GLU A 309 -7.54 -15.15 -7.94
C GLU A 309 -8.46 -15.41 -6.73
N ARG A 310 -8.08 -16.32 -5.83
CA ARG A 310 -8.81 -16.59 -4.58
C ARG A 310 -8.82 -15.37 -3.66
N VAL A 311 -7.67 -14.73 -3.45
CA VAL A 311 -7.58 -13.46 -2.69
C VAL A 311 -8.34 -12.35 -3.41
N GLY A 312 -8.23 -12.24 -4.73
CA GLY A 312 -8.98 -11.25 -5.50
C GLY A 312 -10.49 -11.42 -5.38
N ALA A 313 -10.98 -12.66 -5.36
CA ALA A 313 -12.38 -12.97 -5.14
C ALA A 313 -12.86 -12.56 -3.75
N SER A 314 -12.07 -12.83 -2.70
CA SER A 314 -12.43 -12.40 -1.34
C SER A 314 -12.47 -10.87 -1.23
N PHE A 315 -11.54 -10.15 -1.86
CA PHE A 315 -11.54 -8.69 -1.90
C PHE A 315 -12.80 -8.12 -2.55
N ARG A 316 -13.19 -8.64 -3.72
CA ARG A 316 -14.40 -8.19 -4.42
C ARG A 316 -15.67 -8.49 -3.63
N ALA A 317 -15.69 -9.58 -2.86
CA ALA A 317 -16.81 -9.95 -2.00
C ALA A 317 -16.92 -9.11 -0.71
N ALA A 318 -15.84 -8.46 -0.28
CA ALA A 318 -15.80 -7.73 1.00
C ALA A 318 -16.49 -6.35 0.97
N GLY A 319 -16.89 -5.86 -0.21
CA GLY A 319 -17.77 -4.70 -0.38
C GLY A 319 -17.10 -3.31 -0.37
N GLY A 320 -15.79 -3.23 -0.09
CA GLY A 320 -14.99 -2.03 -0.25
C GLY A 320 -15.49 -0.84 0.58
N ALA A 321 -15.38 0.35 -0.02
CA ALA A 321 -15.80 1.61 0.60
C ALA A 321 -17.28 1.64 1.02
N VAL A 322 -18.16 0.92 0.30
CA VAL A 322 -19.60 0.86 0.62
C VAL A 322 -19.82 0.08 1.91
N ALA A 323 -19.16 -1.07 2.08
CA ALA A 323 -19.23 -1.84 3.32
C ALA A 323 -18.63 -1.06 4.50
N ALA A 324 -17.50 -0.37 4.28
CA ALA A 324 -16.89 0.50 5.27
C ALA A 324 -17.86 1.61 5.75
N ALA A 325 -18.52 2.30 4.81
CA ALA A 325 -19.52 3.31 5.12
C ALA A 325 -20.69 2.73 5.94
N GLY A 326 -21.24 1.57 5.55
CA GLY A 326 -22.32 0.93 6.29
C GLY A 326 -21.95 0.56 7.73
N HIS A 327 -20.70 0.13 7.98
CA HIS A 327 -20.22 -0.12 9.34
C HIS A 327 -20.08 1.17 10.16
N LEU A 328 -19.66 2.28 9.53
CA LEU A 328 -19.55 3.59 10.18
C LEU A 328 -20.92 4.18 10.50
N GLU A 329 -21.88 4.07 9.59
CA GLU A 329 -23.28 4.49 9.82
C GLU A 329 -23.90 3.71 10.97
N ALA A 330 -23.68 2.38 11.02
CA ALA A 330 -24.13 1.55 12.13
C ALA A 330 -23.49 1.94 13.47
N LEU A 331 -22.20 2.34 13.47
CA LEU A 331 -21.52 2.83 14.67
C LEU A 331 -22.10 4.17 15.14
N ALA A 332 -22.39 5.09 14.21
CA ALA A 332 -23.00 6.39 14.52
C ALA A 332 -24.40 6.21 15.13
N ALA A 333 -25.20 5.27 14.61
CA ALA A 333 -26.56 5.01 15.05
C ALA A 333 -26.68 4.34 16.44
N LYS A 334 -25.60 3.78 17.00
CA LYS A 334 -25.65 3.17 18.35
C LYS A 334 -26.10 4.22 19.37
N THR A 335 -26.99 3.84 20.29
CA THR A 335 -27.44 4.71 21.40
C THR A 335 -26.83 4.19 22.70
N GLY A 336 -25.97 4.98 23.35
CA GLY A 336 -25.25 4.60 24.60
C GLY A 336 -23.74 4.92 24.57
N GLY A 337 -23.19 5.42 25.67
CA GLY A 337 -21.75 5.72 25.81
C GLY A 337 -20.87 4.46 25.75
N HIS A 338 -19.58 4.66 25.47
CA HIS A 338 -18.55 3.63 25.29
C HIS A 338 -18.76 2.42 26.21
N ALA A 339 -18.85 1.21 25.63
CA ALA A 339 -18.80 -0.01 26.40
C ALA A 339 -17.38 -0.15 26.97
N THR A 340 -17.25 -0.11 28.30
CA THR A 340 -16.00 -0.37 29.00
C THR A 340 -15.50 -1.77 28.61
N PRO A 341 -14.25 -1.94 28.13
CA PRO A 341 -13.75 -3.25 27.80
C PRO A 341 -13.69 -4.11 29.07
N THR A 342 -14.32 -5.30 29.02
CA THR A 342 -14.12 -6.33 30.03
C THR A 342 -12.67 -6.81 29.93
N PRO A 343 -11.91 -6.90 31.04
CA PRO A 343 -10.56 -7.43 30.98
C PRO A 343 -10.61 -8.89 30.53
N GLU A 344 -9.93 -9.20 29.42
CA GLU A 344 -9.68 -10.59 29.00
C GLU A 344 -8.87 -11.27 30.11
N GLY A 345 -9.48 -12.26 30.75
CA GLY A 345 -8.87 -13.01 31.83
C GLY A 345 -7.82 -13.98 31.31
N ASP A 346 -6.66 -14.00 31.98
CA ASP A 346 -5.64 -15.04 31.90
C ASP A 346 -6.26 -16.44 31.87
N ARG A 347 -6.04 -17.17 30.77
CA ARG A 347 -6.00 -18.64 30.74
C ARG A 347 -4.99 -19.13 29.72
#